data_AF-A0A1Y1KDS9-F1
#
_entry.id   AF-A0A1Y1KDS9-F1
#
_cell.length_a   1.000
_cell.length_b   1.000
_cell.length_c   1.000
_cell.angle_alpha   90.00
_cell.angle_beta   90.00
_cell.angle_gamma   90.00
#
_symmetry.space_group_name_H-M   'P 1'
#
loop_
_entity.id
_entity.type
_entity.pdbx_description
1 polymer ?
#
loop_
_entity_poly.entity_id
_entity_poly.type
_entity_poly.pdbx_seq_one_letter_code
_entity_poly.pdbx_strand_id
1 'polypeptide(L)'
;LAEQAAREEEEAERLRLKQEQKIAAEKEKKETAEQALRTEQLQSSLHLIDTISKRYVEAGWKQRDEIEWVQYLKCDGLPNPCLCGQMSTYLQLWDETIENTTMEQATSRTSEVLKLLEELTNFVDNPLGASSRKIENWRWICGLFRERQQRSLDIASYRILRDISNKMNNIQLVKADFNIVEEQFTICLWTMVSVPKSYPNPRAPPRPRVEVAFPQLKMNVLLPAIIDCYLLALRTMYVKYDHLSDSCASYHEPEIPDAYSENIYHSTLNEWYSKLIYKYEQYRVIKKAEGVSVPKQEYDREAGIMPQVPYARMPVSPSTHIISEEDVLYGELRQSFITTVEPNVVNLRKHIILGGIFFVELYFQPPQPQLLVSMEMSITRLLVPKFLKEVKFRVPYKAPAPAPAPSSTTA
;
A
#
# COMPACT_ATOMS: atom_id res chain seq x y z
N LEU A 1 50.74 -22.63 59.95
CA LEU A 1 51.13 -21.92 58.71
C LEU A 1 50.11 -22.14 57.58
N ALA A 2 49.91 -23.37 57.05
CA ALA A 2 48.89 -23.61 56.01
C ALA A 2 47.44 -23.29 56.46
N GLU A 3 47.10 -23.60 57.72
CA GLU A 3 45.78 -23.31 58.29
C GLU A 3 45.55 -21.81 58.62
N GLN A 4 46.63 -21.04 58.79
CA GLN A 4 46.56 -19.59 59.01
C GLN A 4 46.44 -18.85 57.68
N ALA A 5 47.17 -19.29 56.65
CA ALA A 5 47.05 -18.78 55.28
C ALA A 5 45.64 -19.05 54.69
N ALA A 6 45.06 -20.22 54.95
CA ALA A 6 43.69 -20.53 54.51
C ALA A 6 42.62 -19.65 55.20
N ARG A 7 42.80 -19.32 56.50
CA ARG A 7 41.90 -18.40 57.21
C ARG A 7 42.08 -16.95 56.74
N GLU A 8 43.30 -16.52 56.44
CA GLU A 8 43.57 -15.19 55.86
C GLU A 8 43.01 -15.05 54.44
N GLU A 9 43.07 -16.11 53.62
CA GLU A 9 42.42 -16.15 52.30
C GLU A 9 40.89 -16.12 52.42
N GLU A 10 40.30 -16.91 53.32
CA GLU A 10 38.85 -16.92 53.54
C GLU A 10 38.33 -15.58 54.10
N GLU A 11 39.10 -14.92 54.96
CA GLU A 11 38.80 -13.57 55.46
C GLU A 11 38.95 -12.51 54.37
N ALA A 12 39.98 -12.60 53.53
CA ALA A 12 40.17 -11.70 52.38
C ALA A 12 39.05 -11.87 51.33
N GLU A 13 38.60 -13.11 51.09
CA GLU A 13 37.49 -13.41 50.19
C GLU A 13 36.16 -12.91 50.74
N ARG A 14 35.90 -13.09 52.05
CA ARG A 14 34.75 -12.47 52.74
C ARG A 14 34.77 -10.94 52.68
N LEU A 15 35.94 -10.32 52.80
CA LEU A 15 36.07 -8.87 52.72
C LEU A 15 35.76 -8.35 51.30
N ARG A 16 36.27 -9.04 50.26
CA ARG A 16 35.96 -8.75 48.86
C ARG A 16 34.48 -8.90 48.56
N LEU A 17 33.87 -9.99 49.02
CA LEU A 17 32.44 -10.24 48.83
C LEU A 17 31.58 -9.15 49.49
N LYS A 18 31.94 -8.71 50.70
CA LYS A 18 31.26 -7.59 51.38
C LYS A 18 31.43 -6.26 50.64
N GLN A 19 32.59 -6.00 50.05
CA GLN A 19 32.81 -4.80 49.23
C GLN A 19 32.00 -4.84 47.94
N GLU A 20 31.97 -5.99 47.25
CA GLU A 20 31.18 -6.19 46.03
C GLU A 20 29.67 -6.06 46.31
N GLN A 21 29.19 -6.63 47.43
CA GLN A 21 27.81 -6.46 47.90
C GLN A 21 27.47 -4.99 48.16
N LYS A 22 28.38 -4.22 48.78
CA LYS A 22 28.15 -2.79 49.02
C LYS A 22 28.09 -1.99 47.72
N ILE A 23 29.01 -2.22 46.79
CA ILE A 23 29.05 -1.55 45.48
C ILE A 23 27.77 -1.89 44.69
N ALA A 24 27.34 -3.15 44.72
CA ALA A 24 26.15 -3.57 44.02
C ALA A 24 24.86 -3.01 44.63
N ALA A 25 24.76 -2.95 45.95
CA ALA A 25 23.63 -2.32 46.63
C ALA A 25 23.56 -0.80 46.35
N GLU A 26 24.71 -0.13 46.22
CA GLU A 26 24.75 1.27 45.81
C GLU A 26 24.34 1.44 44.34
N LYS A 27 24.78 0.54 43.46
CA LYS A 27 24.39 0.51 42.05
C LYS A 27 22.88 0.27 41.89
N GLU A 28 22.31 -0.65 42.66
CA GLU A 28 20.88 -0.95 42.63
C GLU A 28 20.04 0.23 43.14
N LYS A 29 20.48 0.89 44.22
CA LYS A 29 19.85 2.13 44.68
C LYS A 29 19.88 3.21 43.60
N LYS A 30 21.02 3.38 42.91
CA LYS A 30 21.13 4.31 41.78
C LYS A 30 20.18 3.93 40.64
N GLU A 31 20.13 2.65 40.27
CA GLU A 31 19.26 2.12 39.20
C GLU A 31 17.76 2.35 39.53
N THR A 32 17.33 2.08 40.76
CA THR A 32 15.95 2.33 41.20
C THR A 32 15.60 3.82 41.21
N ALA A 33 16.53 4.69 41.65
CA ALA A 33 16.33 6.13 41.64
C ALA A 33 16.28 6.70 40.21
N GLU A 34 17.14 6.21 39.32
CA GLU A 34 17.16 6.57 37.91
C GLU A 34 15.87 6.12 37.22
N GLN A 35 15.38 4.90 37.50
CA GLN A 35 14.11 4.42 36.96
C GLN A 35 12.93 5.26 37.45
N ALA A 36 12.89 5.62 38.74
CA ALA A 36 11.83 6.49 39.27
C ALA A 36 11.82 7.85 38.55
N LEU A 37 12.99 8.48 38.39
CA LEU A 37 13.13 9.71 37.63
C LEU A 37 12.69 9.53 36.16
N ARG A 38 13.09 8.43 35.52
CA ARG A 38 12.71 8.10 34.15
C ARG A 38 11.21 7.96 33.99
N THR A 39 10.52 7.33 34.94
CA THR A 39 9.06 7.18 34.90
C THR A 39 8.35 8.53 34.98
N GLU A 40 8.79 9.43 35.86
CA GLU A 40 8.25 10.78 35.99
C GLU A 40 8.49 11.62 34.72
N GLN A 41 9.71 11.53 34.17
CA GLN A 41 10.07 12.19 32.92
C GLN A 41 9.21 11.69 31.75
N LEU A 42 9.05 10.38 31.59
CA LEU A 42 8.25 9.79 30.52
C LEU A 42 6.77 10.19 30.63
N GLN A 43 6.19 10.18 31.84
CA GLN A 43 4.82 10.65 32.05
C GLN A 43 4.66 12.12 31.62
N SER A 44 5.61 12.97 32.01
CA SER A 44 5.61 14.39 31.64
C SER A 44 5.76 14.59 30.12
N SER A 45 6.67 13.85 29.48
CA SER A 45 6.86 13.87 28.03
C SER A 45 5.63 13.39 27.28
N LEU A 46 4.97 12.34 27.75
CA LEU A 46 3.73 11.83 27.14
C LEU A 46 2.58 12.84 27.25
N HIS A 47 2.42 13.48 28.40
CA HIS A 47 1.44 14.55 28.57
C HIS A 47 1.72 15.72 27.60
N LEU A 48 2.99 16.09 27.42
CA LEU A 48 3.38 17.12 26.45
C LEU A 48 3.06 16.69 25.01
N ILE A 49 3.39 15.46 24.63
CA ILE A 49 3.08 14.89 23.30
C ILE A 49 1.57 14.90 23.04
N ASP A 50 0.76 14.46 24.01
CA ASP A 50 -0.71 14.49 23.92
C ASP A 50 -1.23 15.92 23.74
N THR A 51 -0.70 16.87 24.51
CA THR A 51 -1.06 18.30 24.39
C THR A 51 -0.71 18.86 23.01
N ILE A 52 0.49 18.55 22.50
CA ILE A 52 0.92 18.99 21.16
C ILE A 52 0.05 18.35 20.08
N SER A 53 -0.25 17.05 20.21
CA SER A 53 -1.08 16.31 19.25
C SER A 53 -2.48 16.91 19.16
N LYS A 54 -3.10 17.23 20.30
CA LYS A 54 -4.40 17.92 20.36
C LYS A 54 -4.35 19.29 19.69
N ARG A 55 -3.33 20.10 19.99
CA ARG A 55 -3.15 21.42 19.35
C ARG A 55 -2.93 21.32 17.85
N TYR A 56 -2.16 20.33 17.39
CA TYR A 56 -1.93 20.06 15.98
C TYR A 56 -3.25 19.71 15.27
N VAL A 57 -4.04 18.83 15.86
CA VAL A 57 -5.37 18.47 15.34
C VAL A 57 -6.28 19.70 15.26
N GLU A 58 -6.38 20.50 16.33
CA GLU A 58 -7.18 21.72 16.35
C GLU A 58 -6.73 22.75 15.30
N ALA A 59 -5.42 22.95 15.13
CA ALA A 59 -4.86 23.84 14.12
C ALA A 59 -5.17 23.33 12.70
N GLY A 60 -5.05 22.02 12.48
CA GLY A 60 -5.38 21.40 11.21
C GLY A 60 -6.86 21.52 10.85
N TRP A 61 -7.77 21.40 11.81
CA TRP A 61 -9.21 21.63 11.58
C TRP A 61 -9.48 23.08 11.18
N LYS A 62 -8.87 24.07 11.86
CA LYS A 62 -9.00 25.48 11.47
C LYS A 62 -8.53 25.74 10.04
N GLN A 63 -7.39 25.15 9.67
CA GLN A 63 -6.88 25.27 8.30
C GLN A 63 -7.83 24.63 7.28
N ARG A 64 -8.43 23.48 7.61
CA ARG A 64 -9.43 22.84 6.74
C ARG A 64 -10.70 23.64 6.61
N ASP A 65 -11.18 24.25 7.68
CA ASP A 65 -12.36 25.13 7.66
C ASP A 65 -12.11 26.36 6.75
N GLU A 66 -10.90 26.92 6.77
CA GLU A 66 -10.50 27.99 5.86
C GLU A 66 -10.48 27.53 4.39
N ILE A 67 -9.93 26.34 4.11
CA ILE A 67 -9.91 25.76 2.76
C ILE A 67 -11.34 25.46 2.28
N GLU A 68 -12.17 24.88 3.15
CA GLU A 68 -13.58 24.61 2.86
C GLU A 68 -14.33 25.91 2.56
N TRP A 69 -14.09 26.98 3.31
CA TRP A 69 -14.68 28.28 3.04
C TRP A 69 -14.28 28.84 1.67
N VAL A 70 -13.00 28.74 1.31
CA VAL A 70 -12.51 29.14 -0.02
C VAL A 70 -13.17 28.31 -1.13
N GLN A 71 -13.30 27.00 -0.93
CA GLN A 71 -13.95 26.10 -1.88
C GLN A 71 -15.43 26.42 -2.04
N TYR A 72 -16.13 26.70 -0.94
CA TYR A 72 -17.53 27.13 -0.95
C TYR A 72 -17.73 28.41 -1.77
N LEU A 73 -16.81 29.37 -1.69
CA LEU A 73 -16.86 30.61 -2.47
C LEU A 73 -16.54 30.43 -3.96
N LYS A 74 -15.81 29.38 -4.32
CA LYS A 74 -15.36 29.13 -5.71
C LYS A 74 -16.50 28.74 -6.65
N CYS A 75 -17.57 28.15 -6.12
CA CYS A 75 -18.78 27.76 -6.87
C CYS A 75 -18.49 27.00 -8.18
N ASP A 76 -17.48 26.12 -8.20
CA ASP A 76 -17.05 25.39 -9.40
C ASP A 76 -17.92 24.17 -9.72
N GLY A 77 -18.92 23.87 -8.89
CA GLY A 77 -19.84 22.74 -9.08
C GLY A 77 -19.22 21.39 -8.74
N LEU A 78 -17.99 21.36 -8.24
CA LEU A 78 -17.34 20.14 -7.76
C LEU A 78 -17.77 19.83 -6.31
N PRO A 79 -17.87 18.54 -5.95
CA PRO A 79 -18.22 18.15 -4.59
C PRO A 79 -17.08 18.47 -3.63
N ASN A 80 -17.41 18.82 -2.38
CA ASN A 80 -16.41 18.97 -1.32
C ASN A 80 -15.95 17.59 -0.81
N PRO A 81 -14.65 17.23 -0.92
CA PRO A 81 -14.15 15.92 -0.49
C PRO A 81 -14.16 15.70 1.03
N CYS A 82 -14.27 16.75 1.85
CA CYS A 82 -14.48 16.61 3.29
C CYS A 82 -15.85 15.94 3.61
N LEU A 83 -16.83 16.15 2.73
CA LEU A 83 -18.22 15.69 2.89
C LEU A 83 -18.49 14.46 2.00
N CYS A 84 -18.34 13.27 2.59
CA CYS A 84 -18.59 11.98 1.91
C CYS A 84 -19.95 11.90 1.19
N GLY A 85 -20.98 12.58 1.72
CA GLY A 85 -22.31 12.64 1.11
C GLY A 85 -22.32 13.36 -0.24
N GLN A 86 -21.64 14.51 -0.36
CA GLN A 86 -21.55 15.23 -1.63
C GLN A 86 -20.80 14.42 -2.68
N MET A 87 -19.71 13.76 -2.27
CA MET A 87 -18.94 12.86 -3.13
C MET A 87 -19.78 11.70 -3.66
N SER A 88 -20.61 11.10 -2.78
CA SER A 88 -21.51 10.01 -3.17
C SER A 88 -22.58 10.48 -4.16
N THR A 89 -23.17 11.66 -3.94
CA THR A 89 -24.13 12.27 -4.87
C THR A 89 -23.50 12.56 -6.23
N TYR A 90 -22.28 13.10 -6.25
CA TYR A 90 -21.54 13.33 -7.49
C TYR A 90 -21.33 12.04 -8.29
N LEU A 91 -20.92 10.95 -7.62
CA LEU A 91 -20.76 9.65 -8.25
C LEU A 91 -22.08 9.10 -8.81
N GLN A 92 -23.20 9.29 -8.11
CA GLN A 92 -24.51 8.87 -8.59
C GLN A 92 -24.95 9.66 -9.84
N LEU A 93 -24.79 10.98 -9.84
CA LEU A 93 -25.06 11.83 -11.01
C LEU A 93 -24.16 11.46 -12.19
N TRP A 94 -22.91 11.06 -11.91
CA TRP A 94 -22.02 10.55 -12.93
C TRP A 94 -22.54 9.23 -13.50
N ASP A 95 -22.96 8.27 -12.68
CA ASP A 95 -23.51 6.98 -13.13
C ASP A 95 -24.74 7.16 -14.05
N GLU A 96 -25.57 8.18 -13.85
CA GLU A 96 -26.71 8.51 -14.73
C GLU A 96 -26.27 8.99 -16.13
N THR A 97 -25.12 9.66 -16.21
CA THR A 97 -24.62 10.27 -17.46
C THR A 97 -23.50 9.47 -18.12
N ILE A 98 -22.93 8.48 -17.43
CA ILE A 98 -21.70 7.80 -17.82
C ILE A 98 -21.84 7.09 -19.18
N GLU A 99 -23.01 6.51 -19.47
CA GLU A 99 -23.25 5.79 -20.74
C GLU A 99 -23.16 6.67 -21.99
N ASN A 100 -23.36 7.97 -21.83
CA ASN A 100 -23.38 8.95 -22.91
C ASN A 100 -22.09 9.78 -22.99
N THR A 101 -21.06 9.38 -22.24
CA THR A 101 -19.77 10.08 -22.18
C THR A 101 -19.06 10.09 -23.54
N THR A 102 -18.67 11.26 -24.03
CA THR A 102 -17.75 11.39 -25.18
C THR A 102 -16.29 11.38 -24.72
N MET A 103 -15.34 11.27 -25.65
CA MET A 103 -13.93 11.27 -25.26
C MET A 103 -13.52 12.61 -24.64
N GLU A 104 -14.05 13.73 -25.16
CA GLU A 104 -13.78 15.08 -24.65
C GLU A 104 -14.33 15.25 -23.23
N GLN A 105 -15.55 14.74 -22.98
CA GLN A 105 -16.15 14.73 -21.65
C GLN A 105 -15.36 13.84 -20.69
N ALA A 106 -14.87 12.70 -21.16
CA ALA A 106 -14.01 11.82 -20.36
C ALA A 106 -12.71 12.54 -19.99
N THR A 107 -12.07 13.25 -20.92
CA THR A 107 -10.85 14.05 -20.66
C THR A 107 -11.10 15.12 -19.61
N SER A 108 -12.14 15.94 -19.76
CA SER A 108 -12.47 17.00 -18.78
C SER A 108 -12.69 16.42 -17.39
N ARG A 109 -13.55 15.40 -17.28
CA ARG A 109 -13.83 14.75 -15.99
C ARG A 109 -12.60 14.08 -15.39
N THR A 110 -11.72 13.50 -16.21
CA THR A 110 -10.46 12.93 -15.71
C THR A 110 -9.66 13.97 -14.94
N SER A 111 -9.55 15.18 -15.47
CA SER A 111 -8.81 16.27 -14.81
C SER A 111 -9.45 16.71 -13.49
N GLU A 112 -10.78 16.71 -13.40
CA GLU A 112 -11.54 17.04 -12.19
C GLU A 112 -11.42 15.94 -11.13
N VAL A 113 -11.62 14.69 -11.55
CA VAL A 113 -11.56 13.51 -10.69
C VAL A 113 -10.18 13.31 -10.09
N LEU A 114 -9.10 13.58 -10.85
CA LEU A 114 -7.74 13.47 -10.30
C LEU A 114 -7.48 14.49 -9.20
N LYS A 115 -7.98 15.73 -9.33
CA LYS A 115 -7.89 16.74 -8.26
C LYS A 115 -8.67 16.30 -7.01
N LEU A 116 -9.88 15.79 -7.21
CA LEU A 116 -10.70 15.26 -6.11
C LEU A 116 -10.04 14.06 -5.43
N LEU A 117 -9.41 13.17 -6.20
CA LEU A 117 -8.68 12.02 -5.67
C LEU A 117 -7.44 12.44 -4.89
N GLU A 118 -6.71 13.45 -5.34
CA GLU A 118 -5.57 14.02 -4.61
C GLU A 118 -6.02 14.59 -3.25
N GLU A 119 -7.08 15.40 -3.24
CA GLU A 119 -7.66 15.92 -2.00
C GLU A 119 -8.15 14.81 -1.06
N LEU A 120 -8.87 13.81 -1.60
CA LEU A 120 -9.30 12.64 -0.81
C LEU A 120 -8.12 11.84 -0.25
N THR A 121 -7.05 11.65 -1.03
CA THR A 121 -5.86 10.93 -0.57
C THR A 121 -5.18 11.70 0.56
N ASN A 122 -5.09 13.03 0.46
CA ASN A 122 -4.61 13.88 1.56
C ASN A 122 -5.47 13.75 2.83
N PHE A 123 -6.79 13.55 2.72
CA PHE A 123 -7.65 13.27 3.87
C PHE A 123 -7.40 11.89 4.49
N VAL A 124 -7.11 10.88 3.66
CA VAL A 124 -6.77 9.52 4.12
C VAL A 124 -5.40 9.50 4.81
N ASP A 125 -4.41 10.18 4.24
CA ASP A 125 -3.03 10.21 4.75
C ASP A 125 -2.90 11.07 6.02
N ASN A 126 -3.65 12.17 6.08
CA ASN A 126 -3.70 13.02 7.27
C ASN A 126 -5.13 13.12 7.83
N PRO A 127 -5.63 12.13 8.58
CA PRO A 127 -7.01 12.12 9.04
C PRO A 127 -7.34 13.18 10.12
N LEU A 128 -6.34 13.88 10.69
CA LEU A 128 -6.51 14.87 11.79
C LEU A 128 -7.45 14.39 12.92
N GLY A 129 -7.26 13.14 13.36
CA GLY A 129 -8.09 12.55 14.42
C GLY A 129 -9.51 12.16 13.98
N ALA A 130 -9.78 12.06 12.68
CA ALA A 130 -11.04 11.50 12.18
C ALA A 130 -11.26 10.06 12.67
N SER A 131 -12.52 9.70 12.94
CA SER A 131 -12.90 8.34 13.33
C SER A 131 -12.52 7.32 12.26
N SER A 132 -12.16 6.09 12.65
CA SER A 132 -11.82 4.99 11.73
C SER A 132 -12.86 4.77 10.63
N ARG A 133 -14.16 4.83 10.99
CA ARG A 133 -15.26 4.72 10.02
C ARG A 133 -15.24 5.82 8.94
N LYS A 134 -14.84 7.04 9.28
CA LYS A 134 -14.72 8.16 8.32
C LYS A 134 -13.55 7.92 7.36
N ILE A 135 -12.44 7.38 7.87
CA ILE A 135 -11.27 6.99 7.06
C ILE A 135 -11.64 5.87 6.09
N GLU A 136 -12.34 4.84 6.57
CA GLU A 136 -12.86 3.75 5.72
C GLU A 136 -13.80 4.28 4.64
N ASN A 137 -14.70 5.21 4.99
CA ASN A 137 -15.58 5.84 4.01
C ASN A 137 -14.79 6.61 2.93
N TRP A 138 -13.75 7.37 3.31
CA TRP A 138 -12.89 8.05 2.34
C TRP A 138 -12.17 7.06 1.43
N ARG A 139 -11.58 6.00 1.97
CA ARG A 139 -10.93 4.93 1.19
C ARG A 139 -11.90 4.27 0.21
N TRP A 140 -13.11 3.99 0.67
CA TRP A 140 -14.17 3.42 -0.16
C TRP A 140 -14.56 4.36 -1.32
N ILE A 141 -14.76 5.65 -1.04
CA ILE A 141 -15.05 6.66 -2.06
C ILE A 141 -13.91 6.77 -3.07
N CYS A 142 -12.64 6.79 -2.62
CA CYS A 142 -11.48 6.75 -3.53
C CYS A 142 -11.56 5.56 -4.49
N GLY A 143 -11.87 4.37 -3.98
CA GLY A 143 -12.06 3.18 -4.79
C GLY A 143 -13.15 3.36 -5.86
N LEU A 144 -14.29 3.94 -5.49
CA LEU A 144 -15.38 4.20 -6.44
C LEU A 144 -14.98 5.21 -7.52
N PHE A 145 -14.33 6.32 -7.17
CA PHE A 145 -13.88 7.30 -8.15
C PHE A 145 -12.93 6.68 -9.18
N ARG A 146 -11.98 5.85 -8.73
CA ARG A 146 -11.06 5.11 -9.62
C ARG A 146 -11.81 4.16 -10.55
N GLU A 147 -12.80 3.44 -10.03
CA GLU A 147 -13.65 2.54 -10.84
C GLU A 147 -14.45 3.32 -11.90
N ARG A 148 -15.12 4.42 -11.52
CA ARG A 148 -15.90 5.26 -12.45
C ARG A 148 -15.00 5.90 -13.49
N GLN A 149 -13.81 6.32 -13.09
CA GLN A 149 -12.82 6.92 -13.97
C GLN A 149 -12.37 5.93 -15.05
N GLN A 150 -12.01 4.70 -14.66
CA GLN A 150 -11.68 3.65 -15.62
C GLN A 150 -12.88 3.34 -16.54
N ARG A 151 -14.07 3.16 -15.97
CA ARG A 151 -15.30 2.88 -16.70
C ARG A 151 -15.66 3.99 -17.71
N SER A 152 -15.38 5.25 -17.36
CA SER A 152 -15.60 6.40 -18.23
C SER A 152 -14.74 6.32 -19.50
N LEU A 153 -13.45 5.98 -19.36
CA LEU A 153 -12.54 5.76 -20.49
C LEU A 153 -12.95 4.54 -21.32
N ASP A 154 -13.44 3.47 -20.67
CA ASP A 154 -13.96 2.28 -21.35
C ASP A 154 -15.20 2.58 -22.19
N ILE A 155 -16.16 3.34 -21.65
CA ILE A 155 -17.38 3.72 -22.37
C ILE A 155 -17.05 4.69 -23.52
N ALA A 156 -16.16 5.66 -23.31
CA ALA A 156 -15.71 6.55 -24.37
C ALA A 156 -15.06 5.75 -25.52
N SER A 157 -14.18 4.80 -25.17
CA SER A 157 -13.55 3.87 -26.13
C SER A 157 -14.59 3.01 -26.85
N TYR A 158 -15.57 2.46 -26.14
CA TYR A 158 -16.69 1.70 -26.71
C TYR A 158 -17.47 2.52 -27.75
N ARG A 159 -17.77 3.78 -27.45
CA ARG A 159 -18.54 4.65 -28.36
C ARG A 159 -17.77 5.02 -29.63
N ILE A 160 -16.44 5.03 -29.59
CA ILE A 160 -15.59 5.17 -30.78
C ILE A 160 -15.63 3.88 -31.59
N LEU A 161 -15.36 2.75 -30.95
CA LEU A 161 -15.36 1.42 -31.61
C LEU A 161 -16.74 1.00 -32.12
N ARG A 162 -17.83 1.58 -31.62
CA ARG A 162 -19.18 1.33 -32.12
C ARG A 162 -19.44 1.98 -33.47
N ASP A 163 -18.78 3.07 -33.81
CA ASP A 163 -19.00 3.81 -35.06
C ASP A 163 -17.67 4.10 -35.74
N ILE A 164 -17.02 3.03 -36.20
CA ILE A 164 -15.65 3.09 -36.74
C ILE A 164 -15.60 3.94 -38.00
N SER A 165 -16.64 3.86 -38.84
CA SER A 165 -16.68 4.59 -40.12
C SER A 165 -16.63 6.10 -39.94
N ASN A 166 -17.25 6.64 -38.88
CA ASN A 166 -17.34 8.08 -38.66
C ASN A 166 -16.33 8.61 -37.64
N LYS A 167 -15.88 7.76 -36.70
CA LYS A 167 -15.07 8.20 -35.55
C LYS A 167 -13.61 7.77 -35.59
N MET A 168 -13.24 6.85 -36.47
CA MET A 168 -11.85 6.40 -36.62
C MET A 168 -11.30 6.82 -37.99
N ASN A 169 -9.99 6.99 -38.05
CA ASN A 169 -9.28 7.28 -39.29
C ASN A 169 -9.02 5.98 -40.05
N ASN A 170 -9.27 5.97 -41.36
CA ASN A 170 -8.94 4.82 -42.20
C ASN A 170 -7.49 4.94 -42.68
N ILE A 171 -6.60 4.10 -42.14
CA ILE A 171 -5.19 4.05 -42.59
C ILE A 171 -5.07 3.29 -43.92
N GLN A 172 -5.86 2.22 -44.06
CA GLN A 172 -5.87 1.34 -45.24
C GLN A 172 -7.30 0.87 -45.51
N LEU A 173 -7.51 0.13 -46.60
CA LEU A 173 -8.84 -0.37 -46.99
C LEU A 173 -9.55 -1.21 -45.90
N VAL A 174 -8.77 -1.87 -45.02
CA VAL A 174 -9.28 -2.81 -44.00
C VAL A 174 -8.83 -2.42 -42.58
N LYS A 175 -8.08 -1.32 -42.40
CA LYS A 175 -7.51 -0.95 -41.09
C LYS A 175 -7.92 0.45 -40.70
N ALA A 176 -8.33 0.62 -39.45
CA ALA A 176 -8.67 1.90 -38.87
C ALA A 176 -7.95 2.12 -37.54
N ASP A 177 -7.60 3.37 -37.25
CA ASP A 177 -7.05 3.80 -35.97
C ASP A 177 -7.72 5.05 -35.40
N PHE A 178 -7.55 5.24 -34.10
CA PHE A 178 -7.93 6.45 -33.39
C PHE A 178 -6.90 6.69 -32.31
N ASN A 179 -6.34 7.90 -32.25
CA ASN A 179 -5.30 8.25 -31.31
C ASN A 179 -5.65 9.57 -30.64
N ILE A 180 -5.59 9.60 -29.31
CA ILE A 180 -5.75 10.81 -28.51
C ILE A 180 -4.59 10.92 -27.52
N VAL A 181 -4.00 12.11 -27.45
CA VAL A 181 -2.88 12.42 -26.58
C VAL A 181 -3.32 13.57 -25.68
N GLU A 182 -3.52 13.26 -24.40
CA GLU A 182 -3.92 14.24 -23.39
C GLU A 182 -2.83 14.39 -22.32
N GLU A 183 -2.99 15.40 -21.47
CA GLU A 183 -2.08 15.63 -20.36
C GLU A 183 -2.03 14.43 -19.41
N GLN A 184 -3.19 13.83 -19.08
CA GLN A 184 -3.30 12.81 -18.03
C GLN A 184 -3.20 11.37 -18.57
N PHE A 185 -3.51 11.16 -19.84
CA PHE A 185 -3.47 9.84 -20.47
C PHE A 185 -3.27 9.93 -21.98
N THR A 186 -2.98 8.80 -22.62
CA THR A 186 -2.93 8.65 -24.07
C THR A 186 -3.64 7.36 -24.42
N ILE A 187 -4.61 7.42 -25.33
CA ILE A 187 -5.34 6.24 -25.81
C ILE A 187 -5.11 6.10 -27.31
N CYS A 188 -4.71 4.90 -27.71
CA CYS A 188 -4.65 4.49 -29.10
C CYS A 188 -5.54 3.26 -29.29
N LEU A 189 -6.43 3.33 -30.27
CA LEU A 189 -7.31 2.25 -30.70
C LEU A 189 -6.92 1.85 -32.11
N TRP A 190 -6.87 0.55 -32.35
CA TRP A 190 -6.60 -0.02 -33.65
C TRP A 190 -7.54 -1.19 -33.93
N THR A 191 -8.06 -1.29 -35.14
CA THR A 191 -9.04 -2.33 -35.50
C THR A 191 -9.03 -2.62 -36.98
N MET A 192 -9.55 -3.78 -37.36
CA MET A 192 -9.83 -4.11 -38.75
C MET A 192 -11.31 -3.92 -39.08
N VAL A 193 -11.58 -3.18 -40.15
CA VAL A 193 -12.93 -2.95 -40.66
C VAL A 193 -13.49 -4.29 -41.17
N SER A 194 -14.73 -4.59 -40.79
CA SER A 194 -15.40 -5.83 -41.19
C SER A 194 -15.69 -5.82 -42.69
N VAL A 195 -14.88 -6.54 -43.44
CA VAL A 195 -15.10 -6.81 -44.87
C VAL A 195 -15.53 -8.26 -45.11
N PRO A 196 -16.29 -8.55 -46.18
CA PRO A 196 -16.65 -9.93 -46.53
C PRO A 196 -15.40 -10.81 -46.69
N LYS A 197 -15.31 -11.91 -45.93
CA LYS A 197 -14.20 -12.85 -46.04
C LYS A 197 -14.34 -13.66 -47.32
N SER A 198 -13.26 -13.72 -48.11
CA SER A 198 -13.16 -14.69 -49.21
C SER A 198 -13.06 -16.12 -48.65
N TYR A 199 -13.50 -17.11 -49.43
CA TYR A 199 -13.38 -18.52 -49.05
C TYR A 199 -11.92 -18.89 -48.74
N PRO A 200 -11.66 -19.69 -47.68
CA PRO A 200 -10.31 -20.06 -47.29
C PRO A 200 -9.64 -20.87 -48.41
N ASN A 201 -8.54 -20.36 -48.95
CA ASN A 201 -7.72 -21.06 -49.93
C ASN A 201 -6.67 -21.92 -49.20
N PRO A 202 -6.72 -23.27 -49.29
CA PRO A 202 -5.77 -24.16 -48.62
C PRO A 202 -4.31 -24.00 -49.07
N ARG A 203 -4.08 -23.37 -50.23
CA ARG A 203 -2.74 -23.11 -50.80
C ARG A 203 -2.21 -21.73 -50.44
N ALA A 204 -2.97 -20.92 -49.69
CA ALA A 204 -2.48 -19.61 -49.27
C ALA A 204 -1.33 -19.78 -48.26
N PRO A 205 -0.28 -18.95 -48.35
CA PRO A 205 0.76 -18.94 -47.34
C PRO A 205 0.16 -18.62 -45.96
N PRO A 206 0.80 -19.09 -44.86
CA PRO A 206 0.35 -18.76 -43.51
C PRO A 206 0.31 -17.23 -43.35
N ARG A 207 -0.75 -16.74 -42.72
CA ARG A 207 -0.93 -15.29 -42.55
C ARG A 207 0.25 -14.71 -41.76
N PRO A 208 0.80 -13.57 -42.18
CA PRO A 208 1.80 -12.89 -41.39
C PRO A 208 1.20 -12.47 -40.04
N ARG A 209 2.06 -12.39 -39.03
CA ARG A 209 1.66 -11.85 -37.73
C ARG A 209 1.24 -10.40 -37.89
N VAL A 210 0.22 -10.00 -37.13
CA VAL A 210 -0.23 -8.61 -37.13
C VAL A 210 0.70 -7.82 -36.21
N GLU A 211 1.40 -6.86 -36.80
CA GLU A 211 2.21 -5.88 -36.09
C GLU A 211 1.52 -4.52 -36.16
N VAL A 212 1.34 -3.90 -35.00
CA VAL A 212 0.71 -2.59 -34.86
C VAL A 212 1.70 -1.67 -34.16
N ALA A 213 2.07 -0.58 -34.83
CA ALA A 213 2.91 0.47 -34.26
C ALA A 213 2.03 1.59 -33.69
N PHE A 214 2.33 2.02 -32.48
CA PHE A 214 1.71 3.15 -31.79
C PHE A 214 2.76 4.23 -31.53
N PRO A 215 3.05 5.12 -32.51
CA PRO A 215 4.09 6.14 -32.38
C PRO A 215 3.89 7.06 -31.17
N GLN A 216 2.65 7.39 -30.84
CA GLN A 216 2.26 8.26 -29.72
C GLN A 216 2.68 7.67 -28.38
N LEU A 217 2.59 6.35 -28.25
CA LEU A 217 2.97 5.60 -27.05
C LEU A 217 4.43 5.09 -27.12
N LYS A 218 5.12 5.29 -28.25
CA LYS A 218 6.44 4.71 -28.54
C LYS A 218 6.46 3.18 -28.31
N MET A 219 5.37 2.51 -28.69
CA MET A 219 5.15 1.09 -28.45
C MET A 219 4.80 0.37 -29.74
N ASN A 220 5.36 -0.83 -29.94
CA ASN A 220 4.97 -1.73 -31.01
C ASN A 220 4.39 -3.01 -30.41
N VAL A 221 3.22 -3.42 -30.89
CA VAL A 221 2.52 -4.62 -30.43
C VAL A 221 2.55 -5.66 -31.55
N LEU A 222 3.21 -6.79 -31.27
CA LEU A 222 3.24 -7.94 -32.16
C LEU A 222 2.26 -9.01 -31.66
N LEU A 223 1.19 -9.24 -32.41
CA LEU A 223 0.18 -10.23 -32.06
C LEU A 223 0.59 -11.65 -32.50
N PRO A 224 0.27 -12.68 -31.68
CA PRO A 224 0.48 -14.08 -32.06
C PRO A 224 -0.29 -14.46 -33.32
N ALA A 225 0.27 -15.38 -34.12
CA ALA A 225 -0.32 -15.79 -35.41
C ALA A 225 -1.72 -16.42 -35.32
N ILE A 226 -2.15 -16.84 -34.12
CA ILE A 226 -3.48 -17.40 -33.87
C ILE A 226 -4.58 -16.33 -33.85
N ILE A 227 -4.22 -15.06 -33.66
CA ILE A 227 -5.14 -13.94 -33.61
C ILE A 227 -5.25 -13.33 -35.00
N ASP A 228 -6.38 -13.54 -35.66
CA ASP A 228 -6.64 -13.03 -37.01
C ASP A 228 -7.18 -11.59 -37.04
N CYS A 229 -7.34 -10.96 -35.86
CA CYS A 229 -7.86 -9.61 -35.63
C CYS A 229 -9.23 -9.31 -36.26
N TYR A 230 -9.98 -10.33 -36.70
CA TYR A 230 -11.27 -10.12 -37.34
C TYR A 230 -12.36 -9.86 -36.30
N LEU A 231 -13.08 -8.74 -36.46
CA LEU A 231 -14.04 -8.25 -35.45
C LEU A 231 -13.39 -8.08 -34.07
N LEU A 232 -12.08 -7.77 -34.04
CA LEU A 232 -11.33 -7.48 -32.83
C LEU A 232 -10.77 -6.06 -32.91
N ALA A 233 -10.68 -5.42 -31.75
CA ALA A 233 -10.06 -4.11 -31.57
C ALA A 233 -8.95 -4.22 -30.52
N LEU A 234 -7.77 -3.70 -30.85
CA LEU A 234 -6.67 -3.52 -29.93
C LEU A 234 -6.77 -2.12 -29.33
N ARG A 235 -6.86 -2.05 -28.00
CA ARG A 235 -6.74 -0.80 -27.25
C ARG A 235 -5.42 -0.80 -26.52
N THR A 236 -4.69 0.29 -26.67
CA THR A 236 -3.50 0.57 -25.88
C THR A 236 -3.64 1.91 -25.22
N MET A 237 -3.43 1.96 -23.92
CA MET A 237 -3.59 3.18 -23.14
C MET A 237 -2.41 3.37 -22.21
N TYR A 238 -1.87 4.58 -22.15
CA TYR A 238 -0.91 4.99 -21.13
C TYR A 238 -1.56 5.99 -20.22
N VAL A 239 -1.67 5.64 -18.95
CA VAL A 239 -2.27 6.47 -17.91
C VAL A 239 -1.15 6.99 -17.02
N LYS A 240 -1.01 8.30 -16.84
CA LYS A 240 0.10 8.89 -16.07
C LYS A 240 -0.12 8.85 -14.56
N TYR A 241 -1.30 8.43 -14.12
CA TYR A 241 -1.67 8.25 -12.73
C TYR A 241 -1.81 6.76 -12.39
N ASP A 242 -1.75 6.46 -11.09
CA ASP A 242 -1.87 5.10 -10.57
C ASP A 242 -3.23 4.89 -9.90
N HIS A 243 -4.00 3.94 -10.43
CA HIS A 243 -5.28 3.52 -9.85
C HIS A 243 -5.28 2.04 -9.46
N LEU A 244 -4.16 1.33 -9.61
CA LEU A 244 -4.07 -0.11 -9.40
C LEU A 244 -3.28 -0.48 -8.14
N SER A 245 -2.30 0.33 -7.71
CA SER A 245 -1.45 -0.03 -6.58
C SER A 245 -2.24 -0.36 -5.31
N ASP A 246 -3.24 0.45 -4.97
CA ASP A 246 -4.07 0.24 -3.78
C ASP A 246 -4.83 -1.09 -3.77
N SER A 247 -5.06 -1.69 -4.95
CA SER A 247 -5.71 -3.00 -5.05
C SER A 247 -4.76 -4.17 -4.76
N CYS A 248 -3.45 -3.92 -4.70
CA CYS A 248 -2.46 -4.93 -4.43
C CYS A 248 -2.45 -5.29 -2.94
N ALA A 249 -2.45 -6.59 -2.63
CA ALA A 249 -2.36 -7.08 -1.26
C ALA A 249 -1.11 -6.60 -0.51
N SER A 250 -0.03 -6.26 -1.23
CA SER A 250 1.21 -5.76 -0.64
C SER A 250 1.28 -4.25 -0.44
N TYR A 251 0.25 -3.50 -0.86
CA TYR A 251 0.23 -2.04 -0.82
C TYR A 251 0.08 -1.49 0.60
N HIS A 252 -0.92 -1.95 1.34
CA HIS A 252 -1.14 -1.49 2.70
C HIS A 252 -0.12 -2.09 3.67
N GLU A 253 0.25 -1.31 4.68
CA GLU A 253 1.08 -1.75 5.81
C GLU A 253 0.39 -2.94 6.53
N PRO A 254 1.14 -3.96 7.00
CA PRO A 254 0.53 -5.08 7.69
C PRO A 254 0.09 -4.62 9.08
N GLU A 255 -0.95 -5.25 9.63
CA GLU A 255 -1.36 -4.94 10.99
C GLU A 255 -0.23 -5.27 11.98
N ILE A 256 0.04 -4.31 12.87
CA ILE A 256 1.01 -4.48 13.94
C ILE A 256 0.32 -5.32 15.02
N PRO A 257 0.91 -6.44 15.48
CA PRO A 257 0.30 -7.24 16.54
C PRO A 257 0.10 -6.42 17.82
N ASP A 258 -1.01 -6.64 18.52
CA ASP A 258 -1.41 -5.87 19.71
C ASP A 258 -0.32 -5.79 20.79
N ALA A 259 0.48 -6.85 20.94
CA ALA A 259 1.61 -6.93 21.86
C ALA A 259 2.63 -5.78 21.68
N TYR A 260 2.64 -5.12 20.51
CA TYR A 260 3.55 -4.05 20.16
C TYR A 260 2.87 -2.68 20.00
N SER A 261 1.56 -2.60 20.22
CA SER A 261 0.82 -1.33 20.21
C SER A 261 0.95 -0.54 21.52
N GLU A 262 1.80 -0.99 22.44
CA GLU A 262 1.98 -0.37 23.75
C GLU A 262 2.67 1.00 23.66
N ASN A 263 2.32 1.89 24.59
CA ASN A 263 3.01 3.15 24.76
C ASN A 263 4.44 2.91 25.30
N ILE A 264 5.39 3.75 24.90
CA ILE A 264 6.77 3.79 25.42
C ILE A 264 6.83 3.74 26.95
N TYR A 265 5.89 4.37 27.66
CA TYR A 265 5.84 4.27 29.12
C TYR A 265 5.55 2.85 29.62
N HIS A 266 4.57 2.17 29.04
CA HIS A 266 4.23 0.79 29.40
C HIS A 266 5.35 -0.17 29.01
N SER A 267 5.93 0.00 27.82
CA SER A 267 7.08 -0.79 27.34
C SER A 267 8.28 -0.67 28.29
N THR A 268 8.66 0.54 28.70
CA THR A 268 9.80 0.76 29.62
C THR A 268 9.53 0.27 31.05
N LEU A 269 8.27 0.30 31.51
CA LEU A 269 7.88 -0.32 32.78
C LEU A 269 7.96 -1.84 32.72
N ASN A 270 7.46 -2.44 31.63
CA ASN A 270 7.48 -3.88 31.40
C ASN A 270 8.92 -4.41 31.31
N GLU A 271 9.82 -3.67 30.66
CA GLU A 271 11.26 -3.95 30.63
C GLU A 271 11.84 -3.99 32.05
N TRP A 272 11.51 -2.99 32.88
CA TRP A 272 11.96 -2.90 34.27
C TRP A 272 11.43 -4.05 35.14
N TYR A 273 10.15 -4.38 35.00
CA TYR A 273 9.54 -5.49 35.72
C TYR A 273 10.18 -6.82 35.34
N SER A 274 10.46 -7.02 34.05
CA SER A 274 11.13 -8.23 33.57
C SER A 274 12.55 -8.36 34.14
N LYS A 275 13.30 -7.25 34.25
CA LYS A 275 14.61 -7.25 34.93
C LYS A 275 14.51 -7.66 36.40
N LEU A 276 13.50 -7.17 37.13
CA LEU A 276 13.30 -7.52 38.55
C LEU A 276 12.92 -9.00 38.73
N ILE A 277 12.03 -9.52 37.89
CA ILE A 277 11.64 -10.94 37.91
C ILE A 277 12.86 -11.82 37.59
N TYR A 278 13.62 -11.47 36.56
CA TYR A 278 14.84 -12.21 36.22
C TYR A 278 15.85 -12.22 37.36
N LYS A 279 16.13 -11.06 37.97
CA LYS A 279 16.99 -10.94 39.16
C LYS A 279 16.51 -11.90 40.26
N TYR A 280 15.21 -11.92 40.53
CA TYR A 280 14.59 -12.75 41.57
C TYR A 280 14.73 -14.25 41.28
N GLU A 281 14.44 -14.67 40.05
CA GLU A 281 14.52 -16.08 39.66
C GLU A 281 15.95 -16.60 39.71
N GLN A 282 16.92 -15.83 39.20
CA GLN A 282 18.33 -16.21 39.27
C GLN A 282 18.83 -16.25 40.72
N TYR A 283 18.42 -15.31 41.57
CA TYR A 283 18.72 -15.34 43.00
C TYR A 283 18.26 -16.64 43.66
N ARG A 284 17.03 -17.10 43.36
CA ARG A 284 16.50 -18.37 43.89
C ARG A 284 17.27 -19.58 43.39
N VAL A 285 17.66 -19.59 42.11
CA VAL A 285 18.47 -20.68 41.53
C VAL A 285 19.81 -20.78 42.23
N ILE A 286 20.49 -19.65 42.43
CA ILE A 286 21.78 -19.59 43.13
C ILE A 286 21.63 -20.07 44.58
N LYS A 287 20.63 -19.57 45.32
CA LYS A 287 20.42 -19.97 46.71
C LYS A 287 20.04 -21.44 46.88
N LYS A 288 19.24 -21.97 45.96
CA LYS A 288 18.90 -23.40 45.94
C LYS A 288 20.15 -24.26 45.70
N ALA A 289 21.07 -23.83 44.84
CA ALA A 289 22.36 -24.51 44.63
C ALA A 289 23.26 -24.47 45.89
N GLU A 290 23.17 -23.40 46.69
CA GLU A 290 23.83 -23.28 48.00
C GLU A 290 23.11 -24.06 49.13
N GLY A 291 22.02 -24.79 48.83
CA GLY A 291 21.25 -25.55 49.82
C GLY A 291 20.26 -24.72 50.65
N VAL A 292 20.07 -23.45 50.31
CA VAL A 292 19.15 -22.52 51.01
C VAL A 292 17.83 -22.41 50.24
N SER A 293 16.72 -22.80 50.87
CA SER A 293 15.39 -22.67 50.26
C SER A 293 14.86 -21.23 50.41
N VAL A 294 14.69 -20.52 49.30
CA VAL A 294 14.06 -19.19 49.27
C VAL A 294 12.56 -19.34 48.98
N PRO A 295 11.65 -18.84 49.84
CA PRO A 295 10.21 -18.85 49.60
C PRO A 295 9.87 -18.17 48.28
N LYS A 296 8.91 -18.73 47.53
CA LYS A 296 8.39 -18.10 46.32
C LYS A 296 7.56 -16.88 46.75
N GLN A 297 7.96 -15.69 46.31
CA GLN A 297 7.18 -14.48 46.40
C GLN A 297 6.17 -14.48 45.25
N GLU A 298 4.94 -14.11 45.55
CA GLU A 298 3.96 -13.78 44.51
C GLU A 298 4.30 -12.41 43.94
N TYR A 299 4.31 -12.33 42.61
CA TYR A 299 4.47 -11.10 41.86
C TYR A 299 3.40 -11.08 40.78
N ASP A 300 2.88 -9.89 40.52
CA ASP A 300 1.81 -9.64 39.57
C ASP A 300 2.16 -8.34 38.82
N ARG A 301 2.35 -8.47 37.51
CA ARG A 301 2.72 -7.36 36.63
C ARG A 301 1.59 -6.34 36.51
N GLU A 302 0.33 -6.79 36.50
CA GLU A 302 -0.84 -5.93 36.34
C GLU A 302 -1.14 -5.18 37.63
N ALA A 303 -0.96 -5.82 38.78
CA ALA A 303 -1.11 -5.19 40.09
C ALA A 303 0.13 -4.38 40.53
N GLY A 304 1.23 -4.39 39.75
CA GLY A 304 2.48 -3.71 40.08
C GLY A 304 3.24 -4.32 41.27
N ILE A 305 2.91 -5.56 41.64
CA ILE A 305 3.52 -6.28 42.75
C ILE A 305 4.79 -6.95 42.23
N MET A 306 5.95 -6.43 42.62
CA MET A 306 7.25 -6.94 42.16
C MET A 306 8.05 -7.57 43.30
N PRO A 307 8.85 -8.61 43.03
CA PRO A 307 9.63 -9.27 44.07
C PRO A 307 10.78 -8.38 44.52
N GLN A 308 11.05 -8.36 45.83
CA GLN A 308 12.26 -7.72 46.37
C GLN A 308 13.42 -8.71 46.32
N VAL A 309 14.52 -8.30 45.68
CA VAL A 309 15.64 -9.18 45.40
C VAL A 309 16.90 -8.68 46.09
N PRO A 310 17.47 -9.45 47.04
CA PRO A 310 18.80 -9.18 47.54
C PRO A 310 19.86 -9.41 46.47
N TYR A 311 20.98 -8.69 46.55
CA TYR A 311 22.08 -8.87 45.60
C TYR A 311 22.58 -10.33 45.55
N ALA A 312 22.71 -10.85 44.33
CA ALA A 312 23.47 -12.05 44.01
C ALA A 312 24.28 -11.84 42.72
N ARG A 313 25.45 -12.48 42.66
CA ARG A 313 26.30 -12.46 41.48
C ARG A 313 25.71 -13.39 40.42
N MET A 314 25.11 -12.80 39.39
CA MET A 314 24.48 -13.55 38.31
C MET A 314 25.47 -13.79 37.16
N PRO A 315 25.36 -14.92 36.44
CA PRO A 315 26.23 -15.23 35.31
C PRO A 315 25.97 -14.32 34.09
N VAL A 316 24.72 -13.90 33.88
CA VAL A 316 24.30 -13.01 32.80
C VAL A 316 23.66 -11.76 33.42
N SER A 317 23.97 -10.59 32.86
CA SER A 317 23.38 -9.34 33.34
C SER A 317 21.88 -9.28 32.99
N PRO A 318 21.02 -8.72 33.85
CA PRO A 318 19.60 -8.55 33.54
C PRO A 318 19.37 -7.84 32.21
N SER A 319 20.13 -6.78 31.91
CA SER A 319 19.99 -6.06 30.63
C SER A 319 20.33 -6.92 29.42
N THR A 320 21.37 -7.76 29.50
CA THR A 320 21.72 -8.65 28.38
C THR A 320 20.70 -9.75 28.17
N HIS A 321 20.03 -10.20 29.23
CA HIS A 321 18.95 -11.17 29.11
C HIS A 321 17.74 -10.56 28.42
N ILE A 322 17.32 -9.36 28.82
CA ILE A 322 16.19 -8.66 28.17
C ILE A 322 16.47 -8.41 26.69
N ILE A 323 17.68 -7.95 26.33
CA ILE A 323 18.06 -7.77 24.91
C ILE A 323 17.91 -9.09 24.14
N SER A 324 18.33 -10.22 24.73
CA SER A 324 18.18 -11.53 24.07
C SER A 324 16.72 -11.97 23.92
N GLU A 325 15.84 -11.63 24.87
CA GLU A 325 14.40 -11.90 24.76
C GLU A 325 13.76 -11.02 23.69
N GLU A 326 14.12 -9.73 23.64
CA GLU A 326 13.68 -8.79 22.61
C GLU A 326 14.13 -9.24 21.21
N ASP A 327 15.38 -9.68 21.05
CA ASP A 327 15.90 -10.18 19.76
C ASP A 327 15.09 -11.38 19.24
N VAL A 328 14.66 -12.29 20.12
CA VAL A 328 13.78 -13.42 19.77
C VAL A 328 12.41 -12.91 19.34
N LEU A 329 11.80 -12.02 20.12
CA LEU A 329 10.51 -11.40 19.82
C LEU A 329 10.53 -10.65 18.46
N TYR A 330 11.55 -9.84 18.22
CA TYR A 330 11.73 -9.15 16.93
C TYR A 330 11.97 -10.13 15.78
N GLY A 331 12.63 -11.26 16.04
CA GLY A 331 12.80 -12.34 15.07
C GLY A 331 11.47 -12.95 14.63
N GLU A 332 10.57 -13.22 15.58
CA GLU A 332 9.21 -13.72 15.32
C GLU A 332 8.36 -12.66 14.60
N LEU A 333 8.42 -11.40 15.05
CA LEU A 333 7.67 -10.30 14.47
C LEU A 333 8.08 -10.01 13.01
N ARG A 334 9.38 -10.08 12.71
CA ARG A 334 9.85 -9.93 11.32
C ARG A 334 9.21 -10.94 10.39
N GLN A 335 8.89 -12.15 10.87
CA GLN A 335 8.21 -13.15 10.05
C GLN A 335 6.76 -12.76 9.76
N SER A 336 6.04 -12.15 10.71
CA SER A 336 4.64 -11.71 10.48
C SER A 336 4.53 -10.55 9.48
N PHE A 337 5.60 -9.76 9.31
CA PHE A 337 5.64 -8.68 8.32
C PHE A 337 6.00 -9.11 6.90
N ILE A 338 6.39 -10.38 6.70
CA ILE A 338 6.70 -10.90 5.37
C ILE A 338 5.40 -11.14 4.60
N THR A 339 5.17 -10.33 3.58
CA THR A 339 4.07 -10.54 2.63
C THR A 339 4.51 -11.47 1.51
N THR A 340 3.92 -12.67 1.46
CA THR A 340 4.10 -13.59 0.33
C THR A 340 3.11 -13.21 -0.77
N VAL A 341 3.61 -12.91 -1.96
CA VAL A 341 2.79 -12.61 -3.15
C VAL A 341 2.94 -13.71 -4.18
N GLU A 342 1.89 -13.90 -4.98
CA GLU A 342 1.88 -14.87 -6.08
C GLU A 342 2.95 -14.55 -7.14
N PRO A 343 3.42 -15.54 -7.92
CA PRO A 343 4.49 -15.35 -8.91
C PRO A 343 4.20 -14.28 -9.98
N ASN A 344 2.91 -14.02 -10.26
CA ASN A 344 2.46 -13.07 -11.27
C ASN A 344 2.03 -11.72 -10.68
N VAL A 345 2.20 -11.52 -9.38
CA VAL A 345 1.82 -10.29 -8.67
C VAL A 345 3.08 -9.52 -8.29
N VAL A 346 3.07 -8.21 -8.55
CA VAL A 346 4.19 -7.34 -8.19
C VAL A 346 4.16 -7.09 -6.68
N ASN A 347 5.28 -7.35 -6.00
CA ASN A 347 5.46 -6.95 -4.62
C ASN A 347 5.80 -5.45 -4.55
N LEU A 348 4.84 -4.64 -4.11
CA LEU A 348 4.97 -3.18 -3.99
C LEU A 348 5.78 -2.74 -2.76
N ARG A 349 6.09 -3.65 -1.82
CA ARG A 349 7.05 -3.37 -0.74
C ARG A 349 8.49 -3.50 -1.18
N LYS A 350 8.73 -4.23 -2.27
CA LYS A 350 10.06 -4.40 -2.87
C LYS A 350 10.30 -3.43 -4.03
N HIS A 351 9.24 -3.04 -4.74
CA HIS A 351 9.33 -2.19 -5.92
C HIS A 351 8.40 -1.00 -5.78
N ILE A 352 8.90 0.18 -6.14
CA ILE A 352 8.08 1.38 -6.26
C ILE A 352 7.72 1.61 -7.72
N ILE A 353 6.49 2.08 -7.97
CA ILE A 353 6.05 2.47 -9.30
C ILE A 353 6.60 3.87 -9.60
N LEU A 354 7.44 3.98 -10.64
CA LEU A 354 8.10 5.23 -11.02
C LEU A 354 7.41 5.97 -12.17
N GLY A 355 6.43 5.35 -12.83
CA GLY A 355 5.80 5.88 -14.03
C GLY A 355 4.33 5.52 -14.12
N GLY A 356 3.70 5.92 -15.23
CA GLY A 356 2.32 5.57 -15.51
C GLY A 356 2.12 4.09 -15.85
N ILE A 357 0.85 3.71 -16.00
CA ILE A 357 0.43 2.34 -16.28
C ILE A 357 0.14 2.21 -17.77
N PHE A 358 0.71 1.17 -18.40
CA PHE A 358 0.38 0.77 -19.76
C PHE A 358 -0.66 -0.33 -19.75
N PHE A 359 -1.79 -0.08 -20.40
CA PHE A 359 -2.81 -1.06 -20.69
C PHE A 359 -2.66 -1.50 -22.14
N VAL A 360 -2.63 -2.82 -22.36
CA VAL A 360 -2.63 -3.44 -23.69
C VAL A 360 -3.72 -4.50 -23.71
N GLU A 361 -4.84 -4.17 -24.34
CA GLU A 361 -6.10 -4.89 -24.18
C GLU A 361 -6.69 -5.25 -25.53
N LEU A 362 -7.28 -6.44 -25.62
CA LEU A 362 -7.90 -6.94 -26.83
C LEU A 362 -9.40 -7.12 -26.61
N TYR A 363 -10.21 -6.45 -27.43
CA TYR A 363 -11.66 -6.40 -27.32
C TYR A 363 -12.34 -6.97 -28.56
N PHE A 364 -13.57 -7.48 -28.39
CA PHE A 364 -14.46 -7.71 -29.52
C PHE A 364 -15.02 -6.39 -30.02
N GLN A 365 -15.05 -6.24 -31.34
CA GLN A 365 -15.66 -5.11 -32.00
C GLN A 365 -17.18 -5.07 -31.68
N PRO A 366 -17.72 -3.92 -31.21
CA PRO A 366 -19.15 -3.75 -31.06
C PRO A 366 -19.89 -3.84 -32.41
N PRO A 367 -21.21 -4.15 -32.42
CA PRO A 367 -21.99 -4.10 -33.65
C PRO A 367 -21.92 -2.74 -34.31
N GLN A 368 -21.57 -2.72 -35.60
CA GLN A 368 -21.45 -1.50 -36.40
C GLN A 368 -22.81 -1.07 -36.98
N PRO A 369 -23.02 0.24 -37.19
CA PRO A 369 -24.16 0.75 -37.95
C PRO A 369 -24.20 0.18 -39.36
N GLN A 370 -25.39 -0.24 -39.78
CA GLN A 370 -25.70 -0.64 -41.15
C GLN A 370 -26.51 0.47 -41.82
N LEU A 371 -26.00 0.98 -42.93
CA LEU A 371 -26.70 1.98 -43.74
C LEU A 371 -27.78 1.29 -44.58
N LEU A 372 -29.04 1.69 -44.39
CA LEU A 372 -30.13 1.34 -45.29
C LEU A 372 -30.16 2.38 -46.42
N VAL A 373 -29.46 2.05 -47.51
CA VAL A 373 -29.28 2.93 -48.69
C VAL A 373 -30.63 3.45 -49.24
N SER A 374 -31.70 2.66 -49.13
CA SER A 374 -33.03 3.03 -49.62
C SER A 374 -33.79 4.02 -48.76
N MET A 375 -33.37 4.29 -47.52
CA MET A 375 -34.13 5.08 -46.54
C MET A 375 -33.33 6.22 -45.90
N GLU A 376 -32.07 6.46 -46.31
CA GLU A 376 -31.16 7.42 -45.65
C GLU A 376 -31.08 7.24 -44.11
N MET A 377 -31.32 6.02 -43.64
CA MET A 377 -31.34 5.66 -42.22
C MET A 377 -30.20 4.69 -41.91
N SER A 378 -29.64 4.80 -40.71
CA SER A 378 -28.71 3.80 -40.18
C SER A 378 -29.36 3.02 -39.04
N ILE A 379 -29.20 1.71 -39.06
CA ILE A 379 -29.67 0.82 -37.99
C ILE A 379 -28.46 0.15 -37.35
N THR A 380 -28.40 0.16 -36.02
CA THR A 380 -27.34 -0.51 -35.27
C THR A 380 -27.95 -1.40 -34.21
N ARG A 381 -27.47 -2.65 -34.10
CA ARG A 381 -27.86 -3.52 -32.98
C ARG A 381 -27.27 -2.98 -31.68
N LEU A 382 -28.14 -2.58 -30.76
CA LEU A 382 -27.76 -2.22 -29.40
C LEU A 382 -27.60 -3.49 -28.56
N LEU A 383 -26.40 -3.73 -28.04
CA LEU A 383 -26.16 -4.73 -27.00
C LEU A 383 -26.15 -4.01 -25.64
N VAL A 384 -26.91 -4.54 -24.69
CA VAL A 384 -26.98 -4.05 -23.31
C VAL A 384 -26.39 -5.13 -22.40
N PRO A 385 -25.51 -4.80 -21.45
CA PRO A 385 -24.97 -3.46 -21.18
C PRO A 385 -23.98 -2.95 -22.25
N LYS A 386 -23.80 -1.62 -22.33
CA LYS A 386 -22.88 -0.94 -23.26
C LYS A 386 -21.44 -0.97 -22.73
N PHE A 387 -20.75 -2.09 -22.88
CA PHE A 387 -19.36 -2.25 -22.40
C PHE A 387 -18.45 -2.90 -23.45
N LEU A 388 -17.15 -2.67 -23.32
CA LEU A 388 -16.14 -3.35 -24.11
C LEU A 388 -16.02 -4.81 -23.65
N LYS A 389 -16.27 -5.76 -24.54
CA LYS A 389 -16.15 -7.18 -24.23
C LYS A 389 -14.72 -7.65 -24.47
N GLU A 390 -14.01 -7.99 -23.41
CA GLU A 390 -12.64 -8.52 -23.50
C GLU A 390 -12.59 -9.87 -24.21
N VAL A 391 -11.54 -10.04 -25.02
CA VAL A 391 -11.15 -11.35 -25.54
C VAL A 391 -10.39 -12.07 -24.45
N LYS A 392 -10.90 -13.23 -24.00
CA LYS A 392 -10.21 -14.10 -23.05
C LYS A 392 -8.98 -14.74 -23.71
N PHE A 393 -7.91 -13.97 -23.78
CA PHE A 393 -6.62 -14.37 -24.32
C PHE A 393 -5.53 -14.04 -23.32
N ARG A 394 -4.69 -15.02 -23.00
CA ARG A 394 -3.56 -14.86 -22.09
C ARG A 394 -2.33 -15.52 -22.70
N VAL A 395 -1.23 -14.79 -22.72
CA VAL A 395 0.09 -15.32 -23.05
C VAL A 395 1.00 -15.02 -21.87
N PRO A 396 1.74 -16.00 -21.35
CA PRO A 396 2.73 -15.73 -20.31
C PRO A 396 3.78 -14.79 -20.88
N TYR A 397 3.81 -13.56 -20.36
CA TYR A 397 4.85 -12.60 -20.68
C TYR A 397 6.09 -12.92 -19.85
N LYS A 398 7.18 -13.29 -20.52
CA LYS A 398 8.50 -13.32 -19.89
C LYS A 398 9.17 -12.00 -20.22
N ALA A 399 9.36 -11.17 -19.20
CA ALA A 399 10.11 -9.93 -19.36
C ALA A 399 11.49 -10.27 -19.96
N PRO A 400 11.94 -9.54 -21.00
CA PRO A 400 13.29 -9.70 -21.51
C PRO A 400 14.28 -9.44 -20.36
N ALA A 401 15.38 -10.20 -20.34
CA ALA A 401 16.44 -10.00 -19.35
C ALA A 401 16.88 -8.52 -19.40
N PRO A 402 17.12 -7.87 -18.24
CA PRO A 402 17.62 -6.51 -18.23
C PRO A 402 18.90 -6.43 -19.07
N ALA A 403 19.06 -5.34 -19.82
CA ALA A 403 20.27 -5.13 -20.60
C ALA A 403 21.49 -5.27 -19.68
N PRO A 404 22.55 -5.99 -20.10
CA PRO A 404 23.75 -6.13 -19.29
C PRO A 404 24.23 -4.73 -18.91
N ALA A 405 24.52 -4.53 -17.61
CA ALA A 405 25.02 -3.26 -17.12
C ALA A 405 26.20 -2.84 -18.00
N PRO A 406 26.28 -1.57 -18.43
CA PRO A 406 27.42 -1.09 -19.19
C PRO A 406 28.66 -1.43 -18.36
N SER A 407 29.55 -2.26 -18.92
CA SER A 407 30.81 -2.60 -18.30
C SER A 407 31.45 -1.28 -17.87
N SER A 408 31.67 -1.12 -16.58
CA SER A 408 32.44 -0.02 -16.04
C SER A 408 33.82 -0.09 -16.69
N THR A 409 33.98 0.63 -17.79
CA THR A 409 35.28 0.87 -18.39
C THR A 409 36.04 1.67 -17.35
N THR A 410 36.93 0.98 -16.65
CA THR A 410 37.99 1.58 -15.85
C THR A 410 38.64 2.69 -16.68
N ALA A 411 38.48 3.93 -16.22
CA ALA A 411 39.30 5.06 -16.62
C ALA A 411 40.30 5.34 -15.50
#